data_AF-A0A9D6R110-F1
#
_entry.id   AF-A0A9D6R110-F1
#
_cell.length_a   1.000
_cell.length_b   1.000
_cell.length_c   1.000
_cell.angle_alpha   90.00
_cell.angle_beta   90.00
_cell.angle_gamma   90.00
#
_symmetry.space_group_name_H-M   'P 1'
#
loop_
_entity.id
_entity.type
_entity.pdbx_description
1 polymer ?
#
loop_
_entity_poly.entity_id
_entity_poly.type
_entity_poly.pdbx_seq_one_letter_code
_entity_poly.pdbx_strand_id
1 'polypeptide(L)'
;MNMQNGMTDPQALAFALSTILMLSMPFALVALIGIQIFRALAPDRFEEIKESIQTSPRLVPFGAAVLSVTAGVIHLELAPEHANQVAVWGLFFALVGMTQIACGLALLFWSNRSLYAATGYIDFLLAAIYVIVRIVPPPLSPTGEPEELEIVGIFTVLIEVALVIAVIYLMRFRGKFSETLQ
;
A
#
# COMPACT_ATOMS: atom_id res chain seq x y z
N MET A 1 -14.61 0.13 35.90
CA MET A 1 -14.33 1.54 35.55
C MET A 1 -14.73 1.70 34.09
N ASN A 2 -15.70 2.55 33.79
CA ASN A 2 -16.44 2.57 32.52
C ASN A 2 -15.63 3.31 31.44
N MET A 3 -15.06 2.60 30.45
CA MET A 3 -14.19 3.17 29.39
C MET A 3 -14.98 3.73 28.19
N GLN A 4 -16.15 4.34 28.41
CA GLN A 4 -17.03 4.78 27.32
C GLN A 4 -16.87 6.24 26.86
N ASN A 5 -15.99 7.04 27.49
CA ASN A 5 -15.94 8.49 27.24
C ASN A 5 -14.70 8.99 26.47
N GLY A 6 -13.84 8.12 25.94
CA GLY A 6 -12.55 8.53 25.37
C GLY A 6 -12.58 9.25 24.01
N MET A 7 -13.70 9.18 23.26
CA MET A 7 -13.75 9.70 21.88
C MET A 7 -14.65 10.94 21.68
N THR A 8 -15.35 11.41 22.71
CA THR A 8 -16.15 12.65 22.64
C THR A 8 -15.44 13.86 23.23
N ASP A 9 -14.27 13.66 23.85
CA ASP A 9 -13.45 14.75 24.35
C ASP A 9 -12.85 15.54 23.18
N PRO A 10 -13.26 16.80 22.97
CA PRO A 10 -12.74 17.63 21.90
C PRO A 10 -11.21 17.80 21.97
N GLN A 11 -10.62 17.68 23.16
CA GLN A 11 -9.17 17.78 23.36
C GLN A 11 -8.44 16.52 22.89
N ALA A 12 -8.97 15.33 23.18
CA ALA A 12 -8.45 14.07 22.68
C ALA A 12 -8.53 13.97 21.15
N LEU A 13 -9.62 14.45 20.56
CA LEU A 13 -9.80 14.49 19.11
C LEU A 13 -8.83 15.49 18.44
N ALA A 14 -8.64 16.67 19.04
CA ALA A 14 -7.69 17.68 18.54
C ALA A 14 -6.22 17.20 18.67
N PHE A 15 -5.89 16.47 19.73
CA PHE A 15 -4.58 15.84 19.91
C PHE A 15 -4.34 14.73 18.88
N ALA A 16 -5.33 13.87 18.63
CA ALA A 16 -5.25 12.83 17.60
C ALA A 16 -5.11 13.41 16.19
N LEU A 17 -5.90 14.43 15.84
CA LEU A 17 -5.82 15.11 14.54
C LEU A 17 -4.47 15.83 14.34
N SER A 18 -3.97 16.53 15.36
CA SER A 18 -2.66 17.21 15.28
C SER A 18 -1.51 16.23 15.20
N THR A 19 -1.61 15.06 15.84
CA THR A 19 -0.63 13.97 15.75
C THR A 19 -0.65 13.31 14.36
N ILE A 20 -1.83 13.05 13.79
CA ILE A 20 -1.98 12.52 12.42
C ILE A 20 -1.44 13.52 11.38
N LEU A 21 -1.70 14.82 11.56
CA LEU A 21 -1.15 15.88 10.69
C LEU A 21 0.37 16.02 10.87
N MET A 22 0.90 16.00 12.10
CA MET A 22 2.34 16.04 12.36
C MET A 22 3.08 14.84 11.77
N LEU A 23 2.44 13.67 11.69
CA LEU A 23 3.07 12.43 11.25
C LEU A 23 2.89 12.16 9.76
N SER A 24 1.81 12.61 9.12
CA SER A 24 1.64 12.48 7.65
C SER A 24 2.48 13.50 6.86
N MET A 25 2.74 14.67 7.44
CA MET A 25 3.48 15.75 6.81
C MET A 25 4.95 15.41 6.50
N PRO A 26 5.76 14.74 7.36
CA PRO A 26 7.12 14.37 7.01
C PRO A 26 7.20 13.31 5.89
N PHE A 27 6.22 12.42 5.73
CA PHE A 27 6.23 11.43 4.63
C PHE A 27 5.77 12.03 3.30
N ALA A 28 4.73 12.87 3.32
CA ALA A 28 4.39 13.69 2.16
C ALA A 28 5.57 14.62 1.81
N LEU A 29 6.24 15.20 2.81
CA LEU A 29 7.40 16.07 2.61
C LEU A 29 8.62 15.32 2.11
N VAL A 30 8.93 14.10 2.57
CA VAL A 30 10.06 13.29 2.05
C VAL A 30 9.76 12.75 0.66
N ALA A 31 8.53 12.34 0.36
CA ALA A 31 8.13 11.96 -0.99
C ALA A 31 8.15 13.15 -1.95
N LEU A 32 7.63 14.32 -1.52
CA LEU A 32 7.70 15.56 -2.28
C LEU A 32 9.14 16.03 -2.42
N ILE A 33 9.95 16.03 -1.36
CA ILE A 33 11.37 16.38 -1.41
C ILE A 33 12.11 15.39 -2.31
N GLY A 34 11.86 14.09 -2.25
CA GLY A 34 12.45 13.09 -3.13
C GLY A 34 12.07 13.32 -4.59
N ILE A 35 10.80 13.63 -4.87
CA ILE A 35 10.30 13.98 -6.19
C ILE A 35 10.90 15.32 -6.67
N GLN A 36 11.02 16.32 -5.79
CA GLN A 36 11.57 17.63 -6.12
C GLN A 36 13.09 17.59 -6.26
N ILE A 37 13.80 16.78 -5.46
CA ILE A 37 15.23 16.48 -5.58
C ILE A 37 15.46 15.73 -6.89
N PHE A 38 14.68 14.69 -7.18
CA PHE A 38 14.79 13.97 -8.45
C PHE A 38 14.49 14.88 -9.66
N ARG A 39 13.45 15.73 -9.57
CA ARG A 39 13.12 16.75 -10.58
C ARG A 39 14.21 17.83 -10.70
N ALA A 40 14.89 18.19 -9.62
CA ALA A 40 15.96 19.18 -9.61
C ALA A 40 17.30 18.61 -10.10
N LEU A 41 17.61 17.36 -9.73
CA LEU A 41 18.84 16.65 -10.11
C LEU A 41 18.76 16.08 -11.53
N ALA A 42 17.55 15.79 -12.02
CA ALA A 42 17.32 15.17 -13.33
C ALA A 42 16.02 15.69 -13.99
N PRO A 43 15.90 16.99 -14.27
CA PRO A 43 14.67 17.60 -14.81
C PRO A 43 14.26 17.00 -16.15
N ASP A 44 15.22 16.79 -17.06
CA ASP A 44 14.97 16.22 -18.38
C ASP A 44 14.45 14.78 -18.28
N ARG A 45 15.02 13.99 -17.34
CA ARG A 45 14.59 12.61 -17.06
C ARG A 45 13.20 12.55 -16.43
N PHE A 46 12.84 13.53 -15.60
CA PHE A 46 11.50 13.59 -15.01
C PHE A 46 10.43 13.87 -16.06
N GLU A 47 10.64 14.83 -16.95
CA GLU A 47 9.70 15.10 -18.04
C GLU A 47 9.69 13.94 -19.05
N GLU A 48 10.83 13.31 -19.34
CA GLU A 48 10.91 12.09 -20.16
C GLU A 48 10.12 10.93 -19.54
N ILE A 49 10.24 10.69 -18.22
CA ILE A 49 9.48 9.65 -17.51
C ILE A 49 7.99 9.97 -17.54
N LYS A 50 7.61 11.24 -17.32
CA LYS A 50 6.22 11.68 -17.34
C LYS A 50 5.60 11.51 -18.72
N GLU A 51 6.30 11.94 -19.77
CA GLU A 51 5.90 11.77 -21.16
C GLU A 51 5.82 10.28 -21.51
N SER A 52 6.79 9.47 -21.08
CA SER A 52 6.79 8.01 -21.26
C SER A 52 5.63 7.32 -20.53
N ILE A 53 5.31 7.71 -19.29
CA ILE A 53 4.15 7.22 -18.54
C ILE A 53 2.83 7.61 -19.24
N GLN A 54 2.76 8.82 -19.79
CA GLN A 54 1.56 9.30 -20.49
C GLN A 54 1.37 8.65 -21.87
N THR A 55 2.47 8.35 -22.57
CA THR A 55 2.45 7.81 -23.94
C THR A 55 2.52 6.29 -23.99
N SER A 56 3.00 5.62 -22.94
CA SER A 56 3.14 4.16 -22.90
C SER A 56 1.97 3.49 -22.18
N PRO A 57 1.10 2.77 -22.90
CA PRO A 57 -0.06 2.10 -22.30
C PRO A 57 0.32 0.91 -21.40
N ARG A 58 1.60 0.51 -21.37
CA ARG A 58 2.10 -0.68 -20.66
C ARG A 58 2.97 -0.39 -19.43
N LEU A 59 3.51 0.82 -19.28
CA LEU A 59 4.41 1.12 -18.16
C LEU A 59 3.73 1.09 -16.80
N VAL A 60 2.58 1.75 -16.65
CA VAL A 60 1.88 1.78 -15.36
C VAL A 60 1.35 0.40 -14.93
N PRO A 61 0.74 -0.42 -15.82
CA PRO A 61 0.37 -1.79 -15.48
C PRO A 61 1.56 -2.67 -15.13
N PHE A 62 2.68 -2.52 -15.84
CA PHE A 62 3.90 -3.25 -15.54
C PHE A 62 4.48 -2.85 -14.17
N GLY A 63 4.51 -1.55 -13.86
CA GLY A 63 4.91 -1.05 -12.55
C GLY A 63 4.00 -1.57 -11.43
N ALA A 64 2.68 -1.55 -11.63
CA ALA A 64 1.71 -2.11 -10.69
C ALA A 64 1.91 -3.62 -10.49
N ALA A 65 2.19 -4.36 -11.56
CA ALA A 65 2.51 -5.78 -11.49
C ALA A 65 3.77 -6.05 -10.66
N VAL A 66 4.86 -5.29 -10.90
CA VAL A 66 6.10 -5.41 -10.14
C VAL A 66 5.89 -5.11 -8.66
N LEU A 67 5.16 -4.04 -8.33
CA LEU A 67 4.85 -3.69 -6.94
C LEU A 67 4.06 -4.81 -6.25
N SER A 68 3.02 -5.34 -6.90
CA SER A 68 2.17 -6.40 -6.36
C SER A 68 2.93 -7.71 -6.15
N VAL A 69 3.73 -8.13 -7.14
CA VAL A 69 4.59 -9.32 -7.00
C VAL A 69 5.62 -9.13 -5.88
N THR A 70 6.22 -7.95 -5.77
CA THR A 70 7.21 -7.65 -4.72
C THR A 70 6.59 -7.74 -3.33
N ALA A 71 5.45 -7.09 -3.11
CA ALA A 71 4.71 -7.20 -1.85
C ALA A 71 4.34 -8.66 -1.54
N GLY A 72 3.90 -9.41 -2.56
CA GLY A 72 3.55 -10.82 -2.39
C GLY A 72 4.73 -11.70 -1.99
N VAL A 73 5.92 -11.48 -2.54
CA VAL A 73 7.15 -12.19 -2.15
C VAL A 73 7.52 -11.88 -0.70
N ILE A 74 7.44 -10.62 -0.27
CA ILE A 74 7.73 -10.25 1.13
C ILE A 74 6.75 -10.95 2.09
N HIS A 75 5.45 -10.98 1.77
CA HIS A 75 4.48 -11.70 2.61
C HIS A 75 4.76 -13.21 2.69
N LEU A 76 5.17 -13.85 1.58
CA LEU A 76 5.59 -15.25 1.60
C LEU A 76 6.83 -15.47 2.47
N GLU A 77 7.78 -14.53 2.44
CA GLU A 77 9.00 -14.60 3.24
C GLU A 77 8.72 -14.42 4.74
N LEU A 78 7.75 -13.57 5.10
CA LEU A 78 7.30 -13.36 6.49
C LEU A 78 6.40 -14.49 7.02
N ALA A 79 5.87 -15.35 6.15
CA ALA A 79 4.92 -16.40 6.54
C ALA A 79 5.49 -17.41 7.57
N PRO A 80 6.73 -17.94 7.44
CA PRO A 80 7.31 -18.86 8.43
C PRO A 80 7.51 -18.20 9.79
N GLU A 81 7.94 -16.93 9.81
CA GLU A 81 8.12 -16.17 11.04
C GLU A 81 6.80 -16.01 11.80
N HIS A 82 5.74 -15.62 11.11
CA HIS A 82 4.40 -15.50 11.70
C HIS A 82 3.79 -16.86 12.06
N ALA A 83 4.11 -17.93 11.32
CA ALA A 83 3.66 -19.29 11.64
C ALA A 83 4.25 -19.80 12.97
N ASN A 84 5.49 -19.40 13.29
CA ASN A 84 6.15 -19.77 14.54
C ASN A 84 5.51 -19.08 15.77
N GLN A 85 4.87 -17.93 15.57
CA GLN A 85 4.11 -17.25 16.62
C GLN A 85 2.71 -17.86 16.75
N VAL A 86 1.94 -17.83 15.67
CA VAL A 86 0.61 -18.43 15.57
C VAL A 86 0.41 -18.95 14.15
N ALA A 87 0.21 -20.27 13.99
CA ALA A 87 0.13 -20.92 12.69
C ALA A 87 -0.88 -20.27 11.71
N VAL A 88 -2.01 -19.76 12.22
CA VAL A 88 -3.03 -19.10 11.38
C VAL A 88 -2.53 -17.78 10.79
N TRP A 89 -1.64 -17.06 11.47
CA TRP A 89 -1.03 -15.84 10.94
C TRP A 89 -0.09 -16.18 9.79
N GLY A 90 0.76 -17.19 9.95
CA GLY A 90 1.61 -17.67 8.84
C GLY A 90 0.81 -18.11 7.61
N LEU A 91 -0.32 -18.82 7.81
CA LEU A 91 -1.23 -19.18 6.72
C LEU A 91 -1.84 -17.94 6.04
N PHE A 92 -2.25 -16.92 6.82
CA PHE A 92 -2.75 -15.66 6.27
C PHE A 92 -1.71 -14.98 5.37
N PHE A 93 -0.48 -14.82 5.85
CA PHE A 93 0.63 -14.26 5.08
C PHE A 93 0.91 -15.07 3.80
N ALA A 94 0.88 -16.40 3.88
CA ALA A 94 1.07 -17.27 2.72
C ALA A 94 -0.03 -17.07 1.65
N LEU A 95 -1.30 -17.06 2.07
CA LEU A 95 -2.44 -16.89 1.16
C LEU A 95 -2.45 -15.49 0.51
N VAL A 96 -2.17 -14.46 1.30
CA VAL A 96 -2.06 -13.08 0.80
C VAL A 96 -0.91 -12.96 -0.19
N GLY A 97 0.26 -13.49 0.14
CA GLY A 97 1.44 -13.43 -0.74
C GLY A 97 1.19 -14.11 -2.08
N MET A 98 0.60 -15.31 -2.08
CA MET A 98 0.18 -16.00 -3.32
C MET A 98 -0.86 -15.19 -4.10
N THR A 99 -1.80 -14.56 -3.42
CA THR A 99 -2.85 -13.74 -4.06
C THR A 99 -2.26 -12.49 -4.73
N GLN A 100 -1.37 -11.77 -4.05
CA GLN A 100 -0.67 -10.60 -4.61
C GLN A 100 0.19 -10.98 -5.82
N ILE A 101 0.92 -12.10 -5.78
CA ILE A 101 1.66 -12.59 -6.95
C ILE A 101 0.71 -12.92 -8.11
N ALA A 102 -0.37 -13.65 -7.85
CA ALA A 102 -1.35 -14.00 -8.88
C ALA A 102 -2.01 -12.76 -9.49
N CYS A 103 -2.39 -11.78 -8.67
CA CYS A 103 -2.92 -10.49 -9.11
C CYS A 103 -1.89 -9.71 -9.94
N GLY A 104 -0.65 -9.58 -9.46
CA GLY A 104 0.43 -8.90 -10.16
C GLY A 104 0.70 -9.50 -11.54
N LEU A 105 0.79 -10.83 -11.64
CA LEU A 105 0.91 -11.52 -12.93
C LEU A 105 -0.32 -11.30 -13.81
N ALA A 106 -1.53 -11.35 -13.25
CA ALA A 106 -2.76 -11.11 -13.98
C ALA A 106 -2.82 -9.70 -14.60
N LEU A 107 -2.28 -8.68 -13.92
CA LEU A 107 -2.22 -7.29 -14.43
C LEU A 107 -1.39 -7.16 -15.73
N LEU A 108 -0.47 -8.11 -16.00
CA LEU A 108 0.32 -8.12 -17.22
C LEU A 108 -0.48 -8.59 -18.44
N PHE A 109 -1.49 -9.44 -18.22
CA PHE A 109 -2.24 -10.08 -19.30
C PHE A 109 -3.65 -9.51 -19.47
N TRP A 110 -4.26 -9.00 -18.40
CA TRP A 110 -5.63 -8.54 -18.40
C TRP A 110 -5.75 -7.10 -17.93
N SER A 111 -6.44 -6.28 -18.73
CA SER A 111 -6.77 -4.90 -18.39
C SER A 111 -8.27 -4.77 -18.17
N ASN A 112 -8.75 -5.20 -17.01
CA ASN A 112 -10.15 -5.04 -16.62
C ASN A 112 -10.25 -4.25 -15.30
N ARG A 113 -11.31 -3.45 -15.18
CA ARG A 113 -11.51 -2.55 -14.03
C ARG A 113 -11.66 -3.32 -12.71
N SER A 114 -12.28 -4.51 -12.76
CA SER A 114 -12.49 -5.35 -11.58
C SER A 114 -11.19 -5.88 -11.00
N LEU A 115 -10.21 -6.24 -11.84
CA LEU A 115 -8.88 -6.70 -11.44
C LEU A 115 -8.11 -5.56 -10.77
N TYR A 116 -8.10 -4.37 -11.37
CA TYR A 116 -7.48 -3.20 -10.75
C TYR A 116 -8.11 -2.87 -9.39
N ALA A 117 -9.44 -2.93 -9.30
CA ALA A 117 -10.16 -2.69 -8.06
C ALA A 117 -9.86 -3.76 -7.00
N ALA A 118 -9.83 -5.04 -7.39
CA ALA A 118 -9.53 -6.14 -6.48
C ALA A 118 -8.10 -6.04 -5.94
N THR A 119 -7.11 -5.81 -6.80
CA THR A 119 -5.71 -5.60 -6.39
C THR A 119 -5.62 -4.41 -5.42
N GLY A 120 -6.11 -3.23 -5.82
CA GLY A 120 -6.08 -2.06 -4.95
C GLY A 120 -6.80 -2.25 -3.61
N TYR A 121 -7.90 -3.00 -3.59
CA TYR A 121 -8.64 -3.26 -2.36
C TYR A 121 -7.87 -4.19 -1.41
N ILE A 122 -7.25 -5.24 -1.93
CA ILE A 122 -6.41 -6.16 -1.14
C ILE A 122 -5.27 -5.38 -0.49
N ASP A 123 -4.49 -4.64 -1.28
CA ASP A 123 -3.33 -3.89 -0.79
C ASP A 123 -3.73 -2.75 0.17
N PHE A 124 -4.89 -2.12 -0.05
CA PHE A 124 -5.44 -1.15 0.91
C PHE A 124 -5.78 -1.80 2.26
N LEU A 125 -6.41 -2.98 2.24
CA LEU A 125 -6.76 -3.68 3.48
C LEU A 125 -5.52 -4.13 4.25
N LEU A 126 -4.47 -4.58 3.57
CA LEU A 126 -3.21 -4.99 4.21
C LEU A 126 -2.50 -3.82 4.87
N ALA A 127 -2.39 -2.69 4.17
CA ALA A 127 -1.87 -1.45 4.74
C ALA A 127 -2.69 -0.99 5.97
N ALA A 128 -4.01 -1.12 5.91
CA ALA A 128 -4.89 -0.81 7.04
C ALA A 128 -4.69 -1.78 8.21
N ILE A 129 -4.60 -3.09 7.95
CA ILE A 129 -4.33 -4.11 8.97
C ILE A 129 -2.99 -3.83 9.65
N TYR A 130 -1.94 -3.53 8.89
CA TYR A 130 -0.63 -3.19 9.43
C TYR A 130 -0.72 -2.05 10.46
N VAL A 131 -1.45 -0.99 10.15
CA VAL A 131 -1.66 0.14 11.08
C VAL A 131 -2.49 -0.27 12.29
N ILE A 132 -3.57 -1.02 12.07
CA ILE A 132 -4.48 -1.46 13.14
C ILE A 132 -3.73 -2.29 14.18
N VAL A 133 -2.90 -3.24 13.76
CA VAL A 133 -2.19 -4.12 14.70
C VAL A 133 -1.11 -3.40 15.52
N ARG A 134 -0.73 -2.17 15.15
CA ARG A 134 0.16 -1.29 15.96
C ARG A 134 -0.60 -0.50 17.03
N ILE A 135 -1.93 -0.48 16.96
CA ILE A 135 -2.80 0.25 17.88
C ILE A 135 -3.52 -0.72 18.80
N VAL A 136 -3.98 -1.84 18.26
CA VAL A 136 -4.70 -2.87 19.00
C VAL A 136 -4.03 -4.24 18.80
N PRO A 137 -4.01 -5.10 19.83
CA PRO A 137 -3.47 -6.44 19.71
C PRO A 137 -4.19 -7.21 18.60
N PRO A 138 -3.46 -7.93 17.72
CA PRO A 138 -4.10 -8.79 16.74
C PRO A 138 -4.88 -9.92 17.42
N PRO A 139 -5.94 -10.44 16.78
CA PRO A 139 -6.64 -11.62 17.28
C PRO A 139 -5.67 -12.78 17.50
N LEU A 140 -5.77 -13.42 18.66
CA LEU A 140 -4.88 -14.51 19.09
C LEU A 140 -3.44 -14.08 19.44
N SER A 141 -3.22 -12.78 19.71
CA SER A 141 -1.93 -12.30 20.21
C SER A 141 -1.46 -13.09 21.44
N PRO A 142 -0.28 -13.72 21.42
CA PRO A 142 0.26 -14.46 22.56
C PRO A 142 0.54 -13.56 23.77
N THR A 143 0.93 -12.31 23.51
CA THR A 143 1.28 -11.32 24.54
C THR A 143 0.08 -10.47 24.96
N GLY A 144 -0.95 -10.37 24.12
CA GLY A 144 -2.08 -9.47 24.33
C GLY A 144 -1.73 -8.00 24.11
N GLU A 145 -0.57 -7.70 23.53
CA GLU A 145 -0.08 -6.35 23.25
C GLU A 145 -0.12 -6.07 21.73
N PRO A 146 -0.17 -4.78 21.31
CA PRO A 146 0.00 -4.40 19.91
C PRO A 146 1.37 -4.80 19.35
N GLU A 147 1.43 -5.02 18.04
CA GLU A 147 2.64 -5.37 17.31
C GLU A 147 3.63 -4.20 17.27
N GLU A 148 4.93 -4.52 17.34
CA GLU A 148 6.01 -3.53 17.23
C GLU A 148 6.16 -3.02 15.78
N LEU A 149 6.88 -1.90 15.63
CA LEU A 149 7.24 -1.38 14.31
C LEU A 149 8.43 -2.14 13.76
N GLU A 150 8.23 -2.77 12.61
CA GLU A 150 9.27 -3.51 11.91
C GLU A 150 9.64 -2.81 10.61
N ILE A 151 10.94 -2.73 10.32
CA ILE A 151 11.45 -2.06 9.11
C ILE A 151 10.87 -2.72 7.86
N VAL A 152 10.86 -4.05 7.81
CA VAL A 152 10.31 -4.81 6.68
C VAL A 152 8.83 -4.49 6.49
N GLY A 153 8.04 -4.46 7.58
CA GLY A 153 6.64 -4.10 7.54
C GLY A 153 6.37 -2.68 7.02
N ILE A 154 7.17 -1.69 7.44
CA ILE A 154 7.09 -0.32 6.91
C ILE A 154 7.35 -0.29 5.40
N PHE A 155 8.41 -0.97 4.94
CA PHE A 155 8.72 -1.06 3.51
C PHE A 155 7.59 -1.72 2.72
N THR A 156 7.01 -2.79 3.23
CA THR A 156 5.86 -3.47 2.60
C THR A 156 4.69 -2.52 2.43
N VAL A 157 4.29 -1.80 3.48
CA VAL A 157 3.17 -0.86 3.41
C VAL A 157 3.43 0.29 2.41
N LEU A 158 4.67 0.77 2.29
CA LEU A 158 5.00 1.79 1.29
C LEU A 158 4.79 1.26 -0.14
N ILE A 159 5.16 0.00 -0.39
CA ILE A 159 4.95 -0.67 -1.69
C ILE A 159 3.44 -0.83 -1.96
N GLU A 160 2.68 -1.27 -0.96
CA GLU A 160 1.22 -1.44 -1.05
C GLU A 160 0.51 -0.12 -1.33
N VAL A 161 0.88 0.96 -0.63
CA VAL A 161 0.32 2.30 -0.86
C VAL A 161 0.66 2.80 -2.27
N ALA A 162 1.90 2.61 -2.72
CA ALA A 162 2.29 2.96 -4.09
C ALA A 162 1.48 2.19 -5.13
N LEU A 163 1.22 0.90 -4.87
CA LEU A 163 0.38 0.06 -5.72
C LEU A 163 -1.07 0.54 -5.76
N VAL A 164 -1.66 0.87 -4.60
CA VAL A 164 -3.01 1.44 -4.50
C VAL A 164 -3.14 2.71 -5.35
N ILE A 165 -2.14 3.59 -5.29
CA ILE A 165 -2.11 4.82 -6.11
C ILE A 165 -2.05 4.48 -7.60
N ALA A 166 -1.18 3.54 -7.99
CA ALA A 166 -1.03 3.12 -9.39
C ALA A 166 -2.32 2.52 -9.98
N VAL A 167 -3.03 1.67 -9.23
CA VAL A 167 -4.29 1.08 -9.71
C VAL A 167 -5.43 2.10 -9.74
N ILE A 168 -5.50 3.04 -8.79
CA ILE A 168 -6.45 4.16 -8.84
C ILE A 168 -6.22 4.99 -10.10
N TYR A 169 -4.95 5.28 -10.43
CA TYR A 169 -4.60 5.98 -11.67
C TYR A 169 -5.07 5.19 -12.91
N LEU A 170 -4.78 3.89 -12.98
CA LEU A 170 -5.21 3.02 -14.08
C LEU A 170 -6.74 3.01 -14.25
N MET A 171 -7.48 2.95 -13.14
CA MET A 171 -8.94 2.97 -13.16
C MET A 171 -9.53 4.31 -13.63
N ARG A 172 -8.88 5.45 -13.33
CA ARG A 172 -9.41 6.78 -13.66
C ARG A 172 -9.02 7.29 -15.05
N PHE A 173 -7.81 6.99 -15.51
CA PHE A 173 -7.25 7.67 -16.68
C PHE A 173 -7.13 6.77 -17.91
N ARG A 174 -7.02 5.44 -17.73
CA ARG A 174 -6.88 4.52 -18.85
C ARG A 174 -8.21 4.21 -19.56
N GLY A 175 -9.35 4.36 -18.88
CA GLY A 175 -10.67 4.20 -19.49
C GLY A 175 -11.03 5.27 -20.52
N LYS A 176 -10.47 6.49 -20.40
CA LYS A 176 -10.77 7.62 -21.30
C LYS A 176 -10.04 7.54 -22.64
N PHE A 177 -8.86 6.90 -22.68
CA PHE A 177 -8.08 6.76 -23.91
C PHE A 177 -8.72 5.83 -24.97
N SER A 178 -9.58 4.90 -24.54
CA SER A 178 -10.29 4.01 -25.47
C SER A 178 -11.46 4.70 -26.19
N GLU A 179 -12.03 5.77 -25.61
CA GLU A 179 -13.17 6.51 -26.19
C GLU A 179 -12.74 7.64 -27.13
N THR A 180 -11.49 8.10 -27.05
CA THR A 180 -10.99 9.21 -27.92
C THR A 180 -10.44 8.73 -29.27
N LEU A 181 -10.36 7.41 -29.48
CA LEU A 181 -9.86 6.78 -30.72
C LEU A 181 -10.95 6.04 -31.51
N GLN A 182 -12.22 6.25 -31.17
CA GLN A 182 -13.40 5.83 -31.95
C GLN A 182 -14.08 7.07 -32.53
#